data_AF-A0A4R5MF24-F1
#
_entry.id   AF-A0A4R5MF24-F1
#
_cell.length_a   1.000
_cell.length_b   1.000
_cell.length_c   1.000
_cell.angle_alpha   90.00
_cell.angle_beta   90.00
_cell.angle_gamma   90.00
#
_symmetry.space_group_name_H-M   'P 1'
#
loop_
_entity.id
_entity.type
_entity.pdbx_description
1 polymer ?
#
loop_
_entity_poly.entity_id
_entity_poly.type
_entity_poly.pdbx_seq_one_letter_code
_entity_poly.pdbx_strand_id
1 'polypeptide(L)' 'MTVKSKAQNRLMRAAARDPKVAKKTGVPQKVAKEMVDATHGKKVGKMPEKMPKRGSRTATHKGKK' A
#
# COMPACT_ATOMS: atom_id res chain seq x y z
N MET A 1 -0.25 0.83 -11.91
CA MET A 1 0.53 1.03 -10.67
C MET A 1 -0.29 0.50 -9.50
N THR A 2 0.30 -0.27 -8.57
CA THR A 2 -0.43 -0.84 -7.42
C THR A 2 0.15 -0.33 -6.10
N VAL A 3 -0.66 -0.26 -5.04
CA VAL A 3 -0.16 0.12 -3.71
C VAL A 3 0.83 -0.92 -3.17
N LYS A 4 1.93 -0.44 -2.58
CA LYS A 4 3.08 -1.26 -2.15
C LYS A 4 3.08 -1.59 -0.65
N SER A 5 2.21 -0.94 0.13
CA SER A 5 2.07 -1.18 1.57
C SER A 5 0.62 -1.10 2.04
N LYS A 6 0.33 -1.70 3.21
CA LYS A 6 -0.98 -1.57 3.87
C LYS A 6 -1.31 -0.13 4.24
N ALA A 7 -0.31 0.63 4.71
CA ALA A 7 -0.47 2.04 5.04
C ALA A 7 -0.88 2.88 3.82
N GLN A 8 -0.25 2.63 2.66
CA GLN A 8 -0.62 3.31 1.43
C GLN A 8 -2.05 2.96 1.00
N ASN A 9 -2.47 1.69 1.11
CA ASN A 9 -3.84 1.29 0.81
C ASN A 9 -4.87 1.98 1.74
N ARG A 10 -4.56 2.08 3.05
CA ARG A 10 -5.42 2.78 4.01
C ARG A 10 -5.56 4.26 3.66
N LEU A 11 -4.46 4.92 3.33
CA LEU A 11 -4.45 6.33 2.93
C LEU A 11 -5.22 6.56 1.62
N MET A 12 -5.02 5.72 0.61
CA MET A 12 -5.75 5.83 -0.66
C MET A 12 -7.26 5.60 -0.47
N ARG A 13 -7.67 4.63 0.35
CA ARG A 13 -9.09 4.44 0.68
C ARG A 13 -9.70 5.64 1.41
N ALA A 14 -8.95 6.28 2.31
CA ALA A 14 -9.39 7.48 3.00
C ALA A 14 -9.51 8.68 2.04
N ALA A 15 -8.50 8.91 1.19
CA ALA A 15 -8.52 9.97 0.19
C ALA A 15 -9.62 9.77 -0.87
N ALA A 16 -9.91 8.53 -1.25
CA ALA A 16 -10.96 8.20 -2.21
C ALA A 16 -12.39 8.51 -1.69
N ARG A 17 -12.59 8.45 -0.37
CA ARG A 17 -13.89 8.72 0.28
C ARG A 17 -14.04 10.16 0.78
N ASP A 18 -12.98 10.78 1.29
CA ASP A 18 -13.04 12.12 1.88
C ASP A 18 -12.18 13.13 1.10
N PRO A 19 -12.78 14.16 0.48
CA PRO A 19 -12.03 15.20 -0.23
C PRO A 19 -11.14 16.05 0.69
N LYS A 20 -11.44 16.15 1.99
CA LYS A 20 -10.57 16.83 2.96
C LYS A 20 -9.27 16.07 3.16
N VAL A 21 -9.32 14.74 3.18
CA VAL A 21 -8.12 13.89 3.27
C VAL A 21 -7.30 13.99 1.99
N ALA A 22 -7.95 13.97 0.82
CA ALA A 22 -7.30 14.20 -0.47
C ALA A 22 -6.52 15.53 -0.52
N LYS A 23 -7.15 16.63 -0.08
CA LYS A 23 -6.52 17.95 0.00
C LYS A 23 -5.33 17.98 0.99
N LYS A 24 -5.50 17.40 2.18
CA LYS A 24 -4.45 17.37 3.22
C LYS A 24 -3.25 16.53 2.82
N THR A 25 -3.47 15.44 2.07
CA THR A 25 -2.42 14.50 1.67
C THR A 25 -1.83 14.79 0.29
N GLY A 26 -2.40 15.75 -0.45
CA GLY A 26 -1.99 16.06 -1.82
C GLY A 26 -2.34 14.97 -2.84
N VAL A 27 -3.17 14.00 -2.47
CA VAL A 27 -3.57 12.90 -3.36
C VAL A 27 -4.91 13.24 -4.01
N PRO A 28 -4.98 13.42 -5.34
CA PRO A 28 -6.24 13.64 -6.03
C PRO A 28 -7.20 12.47 -5.83
N GLN A 29 -8.49 12.75 -5.59
CA GLN A 29 -9.48 11.69 -5.36
C GLN A 29 -9.59 10.70 -6.53
N LYS A 30 -9.44 11.19 -7.76
CA LYS A 30 -9.43 10.34 -8.96
C LYS A 30 -8.32 9.30 -8.90
N VAL A 31 -7.10 9.73 -8.60
CA VAL A 31 -5.93 8.85 -8.46
C VAL A 31 -6.11 7.87 -7.29
N ALA A 32 -6.68 8.33 -6.18
CA ALA A 32 -6.97 7.48 -5.03
C ALA A 32 -7.96 6.35 -5.38
N LYS A 33 -9.04 6.67 -6.11
CA LYS A 33 -10.02 5.67 -6.59
C LYS A 33 -9.38 4.67 -7.55
N GLU A 34 -8.66 5.15 -8.56
CA GLU A 34 -7.95 4.29 -9.52
C GLU A 34 -6.96 3.35 -8.83
N MET A 35 -6.24 3.81 -7.80
CA MET A 35 -5.34 2.95 -7.03
C MET A 35 -6.07 1.93 -6.16
N VAL A 36 -7.21 2.30 -5.55
CA VAL A 36 -8.01 1.36 -4.75
C VAL A 36 -8.61 0.27 -5.64
N ASP A 37 -9.11 0.65 -6.81
CA ASP A 37 -9.71 -0.27 -7.78
C ASP A 37 -8.65 -1.20 -8.39
N ALA A 38 -7.50 -0.65 -8.79
CA ALA A 38 -6.36 -1.45 -9.28
C ALA A 38 -5.75 -2.39 -8.22
N THR A 39 -6.05 -2.14 -6.95
CA THR A 39 -5.63 -2.97 -5.81
C THR A 39 -6.72 -3.96 -5.40
N HIS A 40 -7.96 -3.79 -5.85
CA HIS A 40 -9.07 -4.67 -5.53
C HIS A 40 -8.76 -6.10 -6.01
N GLY A 41 -8.90 -7.10 -5.11
CA GLY A 41 -8.55 -8.49 -5.39
C GLY A 41 -7.06 -8.87 -5.21
N LYS A 42 -6.13 -7.93 -5.01
CA LYS A 42 -4.74 -8.25 -4.67
C LYS A 42 -4.60 -8.54 -3.17
N LYS A 43 -3.66 -9.42 -2.78
CA LYS A 43 -3.44 -9.85 -1.38
C LYS A 43 -2.82 -8.74 -0.51
N VAL A 44 -3.53 -7.61 -0.34
CA VAL A 44 -3.11 -6.51 0.54
C VAL A 44 -2.91 -6.99 1.99
N GLY A 45 -3.67 -8.03 2.40
CA GLY A 45 -3.54 -8.67 3.71
C GLY A 45 -2.17 -9.27 3.99
N LYS A 46 -1.45 -9.75 2.95
CA LYS A 46 -0.10 -10.34 3.07
C LYS A 46 1.03 -9.32 2.89
N MET A 47 0.69 -8.05 2.64
CA MET A 47 1.68 -7.01 2.37
C MET A 47 2.29 -6.50 3.69
N PRO A 48 3.61 -6.29 3.76
CA PRO A 48 4.27 -5.83 4.97
C PRO A 48 3.79 -4.42 5.36
N GLU A 49 3.62 -4.17 6.66
CA GLU A 49 3.20 -2.86 7.17
C GLU A 49 4.30 -1.80 7.06
N LYS A 50 5.56 -2.23 7.17
CA LYS A 50 6.75 -1.39 6.98
C LYS A 50 7.55 -1.98 5.84
N MET A 51 7.97 -1.14 4.90
CA MET A 51 8.91 -1.57 3.85
C MET A 51 10.20 -2.03 4.55
N PRO A 52 10.70 -3.25 4.30
CA PRO A 52 11.95 -3.68 4.92
C PRO A 52 13.04 -2.69 4.54
N LYS A 53 13.74 -2.15 5.54
CA LYS A 53 14.85 -1.22 5.31
C LYS A 53 15.84 -1.91 4.37
N ARG A 54 16.22 -1.25 3.27
CA ARG A 54 17.30 -1.70 2.38
C ARG A 54 18.55 -1.89 3.25
N GLY A 55 18.82 -3.12 3.68
CA GLY A 55 19.81 -3.47 4.70
C GLY A 55 19.45 -4.73 5.49
N SER A 56 18.17 -5.03 5.73
CA SER A 56 17.74 -6.27 6.38
C SER A 56 17.43 -7.36 5.35
N ARG A 57 18.43 -7.75 4.55
CA ARG A 57 18.47 -9.09 3.95
C ARG A 57 19.06 -10.05 4.99
N THR A 58 18.39 -10.21 6.13
CA THR A 58 18.66 -11.40 6.95
C THR A 58 17.99 -12.57 6.26
N ALA A 59 18.84 -13.39 5.66
CA ALA A 59 18.55 -14.69 5.10
C ALA A 59 17.68 -15.50 6.06
N THR A 60 16.41 -15.66 5.70
CA THR A 60 15.66 -16.86 6.06
C THR A 60 15.42 -17.63 4.78
N HIS A 61 16.51 -18.11 4.17
CA HIS A 61 16.46 -19.22 3.23
C HIS A 61 16.47 -20.51 4.07
N LYS A 62 15.27 -20.94 4.44
CA LYS A 62 15.03 -22.28 4.99
C LYS A 62 15.24 -23.30 3.86
N GLY A 63 16.47 -23.73 3.64
CA GLY A 63 16.79 -25.04 3.02
C GLY A 63 17.30 -25.93 4.16
N LYS A 64 16.63 -27.02 4.58
CA LYS A 64 16.56 -28.31 3.87
C LYS A 64 17.92 -28.72 3.26
N LYS A 65 18.80 -29.28 4.08
CA LYS A 65 19.32 -30.64 3.91
C LYS A 65 19.85 -31.14 5.24
#